data_AF-A0A932XLB4-F1
#
_entry.id   AF-A0A932XLB4-F1
#
_cell.length_a   1.000
_cell.length_b   1.000
_cell.length_c   1.000
_cell.angle_alpha   90.00
_cell.angle_beta   90.00
_cell.angle_gamma   90.00
#
_symmetry.space_group_name_H-M   'P 1'
#
loop_
_entity.id
_entity.type
_entity.pdbx_description
1 polymer ?
#
loop_
_entity_poly.entity_id
_entity_poly.type
_entity_poly.pdbx_seq_one_letter_code
_entity_poly.pdbx_strand_id
1 'polypeptide(L)'
;MDILFTNVGYEFILRWIHFMAGITWIGILYYFNFIQGAFMAEVEAGTKFDVTTKLLPRALWWFRWAAMITFIAGWLIYINKGAAAYTGPNGMAITFGGILGTIMWFNVWFIIWPNQK
;
A
#
# COMPACT_ATOMS: atom_id res chain seq x y z
N MET A 1 -22.19 -21.24 -14.79
CA MET A 1 -21.68 -19.88 -14.98
C MET A 1 -20.38 -19.79 -14.21
N ASP A 2 -19.28 -19.41 -14.84
CA ASP A 2 -17.96 -19.34 -14.18
C ASP A 2 -17.99 -18.28 -13.07
N ILE A 3 -17.72 -18.72 -11.83
CA ILE A 3 -17.85 -17.91 -10.61
C ILE A 3 -16.97 -16.64 -10.66
N LEU A 4 -15.87 -16.68 -11.42
CA LEU A 4 -14.90 -15.61 -11.54
C LEU A 4 -15.45 -14.37 -12.25
N PHE A 5 -16.42 -14.54 -13.16
CA PHE A 5 -17.03 -13.44 -13.92
C PHE A 5 -18.35 -12.93 -13.32
N THR A 6 -18.59 -13.23 -12.04
CA THR A 6 -19.72 -12.70 -11.27
C THR A 6 -19.27 -11.52 -10.40
N ASN A 7 -20.21 -10.69 -9.92
CA ASN A 7 -19.89 -9.63 -8.94
C ASN A 7 -19.19 -10.19 -7.69
N VAL A 8 -19.56 -11.39 -7.26
CA VAL A 8 -18.92 -12.07 -6.11
C VAL A 8 -17.48 -12.45 -6.43
N GLY A 9 -17.24 -13.04 -7.61
CA GLY A 9 -15.88 -13.40 -8.07
C GLY A 9 -14.98 -12.17 -8.26
N TYR A 10 -15.51 -11.11 -8.85
CA TYR A 10 -14.82 -9.83 -9.00
C TYR A 10 -14.40 -9.24 -7.66
N GLU A 11 -15.33 -9.15 -6.70
CA GLU A 11 -15.00 -8.65 -5.36
C GLU A 11 -13.98 -9.55 -4.64
N PHE A 12 -14.06 -10.88 -4.82
CA PHE A 12 -13.10 -11.81 -4.24
C PHE A 12 -11.68 -11.56 -4.75
N ILE A 13 -11.51 -11.44 -6.07
CA ILE A 13 -10.21 -11.15 -6.70
C ILE A 13 -9.68 -9.80 -6.21
N LEU A 14 -10.50 -8.75 -6.22
CA LEU A 14 -10.08 -7.44 -5.74
C LEU A 14 -9.68 -7.45 -4.26
N ARG A 15 -10.40 -8.19 -3.41
CA ARG A 15 -10.06 -8.32 -1.98
C ARG A 15 -8.67 -8.94 -1.80
N TRP A 16 -8.35 -9.98 -2.54
CA TRP A 16 -7.02 -10.59 -2.48
C TRP A 16 -5.93 -9.69 -3.03
N ILE A 17 -6.18 -8.98 -4.14
CA ILE A 17 -5.25 -7.97 -4.66
C ILE A 17 -4.99 -6.88 -3.61
N HIS A 18 -6.06 -6.32 -3.03
CA HIS A 18 -5.97 -5.30 -1.98
C HIS A 18 -5.19 -5.80 -0.76
N PHE A 19 -5.47 -7.02 -0.31
CA PHE A 19 -4.82 -7.63 0.84
C PHE A 19 -3.32 -7.86 0.60
N MET A 20 -2.94 -8.48 -0.53
CA MET A 20 -1.54 -8.78 -0.83
C MET A 20 -0.71 -7.52 -1.08
N ALA A 21 -1.29 -6.54 -1.78
CA ALA A 21 -0.67 -5.23 -1.96
C ALA A 21 -0.54 -4.49 -0.62
N GLY A 22 -1.55 -4.56 0.24
CA GLY A 22 -1.52 -3.95 1.58
C GLY A 22 -0.45 -4.55 2.48
N ILE A 23 -0.30 -5.88 2.48
CA ILE A 23 0.81 -6.57 3.19
C ILE A 23 2.15 -6.06 2.68
N THR A 24 2.33 -5.97 1.37
CA THR A 24 3.59 -5.50 0.77
C THR A 24 3.85 -4.04 1.16
N TRP A 25 2.83 -3.19 1.11
CA TRP A 25 2.93 -1.77 1.44
C TRP A 25 3.33 -1.55 2.91
N ILE A 26 2.58 -2.13 3.84
CA ILE A 26 2.84 -2.00 5.27
C ILE A 26 4.12 -2.74 5.68
N GLY A 27 4.40 -3.90 5.07
CA GLY A 27 5.64 -4.64 5.31
C GLY A 27 6.89 -3.83 4.97
N ILE A 28 6.88 -3.14 3.83
CA ILE A 28 8.00 -2.25 3.45
C ILE A 28 8.07 -1.02 4.37
N LEU A 29 6.95 -0.50 4.85
CA LEU A 29 6.96 0.57 5.88
C LEU A 29 7.64 0.10 7.17
N TYR A 30 7.34 -1.10 7.64
CA TYR A 30 8.00 -1.63 8.83
C TYR A 30 9.49 -1.85 8.59
N TYR A 31 9.88 -2.34 7.41
CA TYR A 31 11.27 -2.42 7.03
C TYR A 31 11.97 -1.05 7.09
N PHE A 32 11.39 0.01 6.51
CA PHE A 32 12.00 1.35 6.55
C PHE A 32 12.09 1.93 7.96
N ASN A 33 11.02 1.82 8.74
CA ASN A 33 10.92 2.49 10.04
C ASN A 33 11.68 1.77 11.15
N PHE A 34 11.68 0.44 11.16
CA PHE A 34 12.21 -0.34 12.29
C PHE A 34 13.50 -1.08 11.98
N ILE A 35 13.80 -1.37 10.71
CA ILE A 35 14.94 -2.21 10.33
C ILE A 35 16.04 -1.37 9.67
N GLN A 36 15.73 -0.73 8.54
CA GLN A 36 16.74 -0.03 7.73
C GLN A 36 17.41 1.11 8.50
N GLY A 37 16.65 1.91 9.25
CA GLY A 37 17.19 3.02 10.02
C GLY A 37 18.25 2.58 11.04
N ALA A 38 17.95 1.52 11.80
CA ALA A 38 18.89 0.95 12.77
C ALA A 38 20.12 0.33 12.08
N PHE A 39 19.89 -0.46 11.03
CA PHE A 39 20.97 -1.07 10.24
C PHE A 39 21.95 -0.03 9.68
N MET A 40 21.43 1.10 9.19
CA MET A 40 22.26 2.19 8.66
C MET A 40 23.12 2.87 9.74
N ALA A 41 22.83 2.73 11.02
CA ALA A 41 23.69 3.26 12.09
C ALA A 41 24.97 2.42 12.28
N GLU A 42 24.94 1.14 11.91
CA GLU A 42 25.98 0.15 12.25
C GLU A 42 26.99 -0.10 11.12
N VAL A 43 26.62 0.21 9.88
CA VAL A 43 27.43 -0.14 8.70
C VAL A 43 28.43 0.93 8.27
N GLU A 44 29.54 0.51 7.64
CA GLU A 44 30.55 1.43 7.10
C GLU A 44 30.06 2.18 5.85
N ALA A 45 30.78 3.25 5.48
CA ALA A 45 30.36 4.16 4.41
C ALA A 45 30.14 3.48 3.05
N GLY A 46 30.93 2.45 2.70
CA GLY A 46 30.75 1.69 1.46
C GLY A 46 29.42 0.94 1.42
N THR A 47 29.06 0.26 2.51
CA THR A 47 27.78 -0.43 2.64
C THR A 47 26.60 0.55 2.66
N LYS A 48 26.76 1.71 3.31
CA LYS A 48 25.75 2.79 3.26
C LYS A 48 25.48 3.24 1.83
N PHE A 49 26.53 3.45 1.05
CA PHE A 49 26.41 3.85 -0.36
C PHE A 49 25.64 2.80 -1.17
N ASP A 50 25.95 1.52 -0.98
CA ASP A 50 25.24 0.45 -1.68
C ASP A 50 23.76 0.34 -1.28
N VAL A 51 23.44 0.53 0.01
CA VAL A 51 22.05 0.55 0.47
C VAL A 51 21.28 1.72 -0.15
N THR A 52 21.82 2.94 -0.10
CA THR A 52 21.10 4.13 -0.58
C THR A 52 20.98 4.18 -2.11
N THR A 53 21.96 3.68 -2.85
CA THR A 53 21.98 3.76 -4.32
C THR A 53 21.40 2.53 -5.01
N LYS A 54 21.43 1.35 -4.39
CA LYS A 54 20.98 0.09 -5.01
C LYS A 54 19.74 -0.51 -4.35
N LEU A 55 19.69 -0.56 -3.01
CA LEU A 55 18.62 -1.23 -2.29
C LEU A 55 17.39 -0.34 -2.11
N LEU A 56 17.60 0.87 -1.60
CA LEU A 56 16.55 1.83 -1.27
C LEU A 56 15.66 2.19 -2.48
N PRO A 57 16.19 2.46 -3.69
CA PRO A 57 15.34 2.78 -4.84
C PRO A 57 14.42 1.62 -5.24
N ARG A 58 14.89 0.38 -5.08
CA ARG A 58 14.08 -0.82 -5.35
C ARG A 58 12.97 -0.96 -4.32
N ALA A 59 13.29 -0.81 -3.04
CA ALA A 59 12.29 -0.86 -1.96
C ALA A 59 11.24 0.25 -2.13
N LEU A 60 11.65 1.48 -2.48
CA LEU A 60 10.76 2.61 -2.74
C LEU A 60 9.86 2.40 -3.96
N TRP A 61 10.37 1.76 -5.01
CA TRP A 61 9.55 1.42 -6.18
C TRP A 61 8.41 0.45 -5.81
N TRP A 62 8.72 -0.60 -5.05
CA TRP A 62 7.72 -1.54 -4.53
C TRP A 62 6.76 -0.86 -3.57
N PHE A 63 7.25 -0.04 -2.65
CA PHE A 63 6.44 0.75 -1.73
C PHE A 63 5.42 1.63 -2.47
N ARG A 64 5.87 2.33 -3.52
CA ARG A 64 5.03 3.20 -4.36
C ARG A 64 3.89 2.44 -5.03
N TRP A 65 4.19 1.33 -5.69
CA TRP A 65 3.18 0.57 -6.43
C TRP A 65 2.29 -0.27 -5.52
N ALA A 66 2.81 -0.81 -4.42
CA ALA A 66 2.00 -1.48 -3.40
C ALA A 66 0.95 -0.53 -2.81
N ALA A 67 1.34 0.73 -2.52
CA ALA A 67 0.39 1.77 -2.10
C ALA A 67 -0.69 2.04 -3.15
N MET A 68 -0.31 2.20 -4.43
CA MET A 68 -1.24 2.45 -5.53
C MET A 68 -2.24 1.30 -5.72
N ILE A 69 -1.75 0.06 -5.75
CA ILE A 69 -2.58 -1.12 -5.98
C ILE A 69 -3.55 -1.30 -4.82
N THR A 70 -3.09 -1.13 -3.58
CA THR A 70 -3.96 -1.17 -2.39
C THR A 70 -5.06 -0.11 -2.49
N PHE A 71 -4.69 1.14 -2.79
CA PHE A 71 -5.62 2.25 -2.93
C PHE A 71 -6.68 1.98 -4.01
N ILE A 72 -6.26 1.64 -5.24
CA ILE A 72 -7.18 1.38 -6.36
C ILE A 72 -8.10 0.20 -6.04
N ALA A 73 -7.54 -0.94 -5.61
CA ALA A 73 -8.35 -2.12 -5.32
C ALA A 73 -9.37 -1.86 -4.20
N GLY A 74 -8.98 -1.09 -3.17
CA GLY A 74 -9.86 -0.73 -2.05
C GLY A 74 -11.04 0.13 -2.50
N TRP A 75 -10.78 1.16 -3.30
CA TRP A 75 -11.83 2.03 -3.83
C TRP A 75 -12.71 1.34 -4.88
N LEU A 76 -12.16 0.43 -5.69
CA LEU A 76 -12.97 -0.37 -6.60
C LEU A 76 -13.94 -1.28 -5.84
N ILE A 77 -13.51 -1.91 -4.73
CA ILE A 77 -14.41 -2.68 -3.85
C ILE A 77 -15.48 -1.76 -3.26
N TYR A 78 -15.08 -0.58 -2.77
CA TYR A 78 -16.00 0.39 -2.17
C TYR A 78 -17.09 0.85 -3.14
N ILE A 79 -16.70 1.19 -4.36
CA ILE A 79 -17.61 1.62 -5.43
C ILE A 79 -18.52 0.47 -5.85
N ASN A 80 -17.98 -0.74 -6.03
CA ASN A 80 -18.75 -1.90 -6.45
C ASN A 80 -19.86 -2.28 -5.45
N LYS A 81 -19.59 -2.12 -4.14
CA LYS A 81 -20.58 -2.36 -3.07
C LYS A 81 -21.57 -1.21 -2.89
N GLY A 82 -21.19 0.00 -3.31
CA GLY A 82 -21.99 1.22 -3.17
C GLY A 82 -21.98 1.80 -1.75
N ALA A 83 -22.09 3.12 -1.64
CA ALA A 83 -21.97 3.84 -0.36
C ALA A 83 -23.00 3.40 0.70
N ALA A 84 -24.19 2.96 0.28
CA ALA A 84 -25.22 2.47 1.20
C ALA A 84 -24.76 1.23 2.01
N ALA A 85 -23.87 0.41 1.44
CA ALA A 85 -23.32 -0.76 2.11
C ALA A 85 -22.37 -0.41 3.28
N TYR A 86 -21.98 0.86 3.41
CA TYR A 86 -20.99 1.33 4.39
C TYR A 86 -21.58 2.23 5.50
N THR A 87 -22.90 2.21 5.67
CA THR A 87 -23.61 3.06 6.65
C THR A 87 -23.59 2.51 8.09
N GLY A 88 -23.42 1.20 8.28
CA GLY A 88 -23.30 0.59 9.61
C GLY A 88 -21.93 0.83 10.26
N PRO A 89 -21.75 0.49 11.55
CA PRO A 89 -20.50 0.75 12.30
C PRO A 89 -19.24 0.23 11.62
N ASN A 90 -19.28 -1.02 11.12
CA ASN A 90 -18.17 -1.63 10.38
C ASN A 90 -17.93 -0.92 9.03
N GLY A 91 -19.02 -0.48 8.39
CA GLY A 91 -18.96 0.28 7.15
C GLY A 91 -18.25 1.61 7.34
N MET A 92 -18.63 2.36 8.38
CA MET A 92 -17.98 3.63 8.73
C MET A 92 -16.50 3.45 9.07
N ALA A 93 -16.13 2.37 9.77
CA ALA A 93 -14.72 2.05 10.03
C ALA A 93 -13.94 1.81 8.73
N ILE A 94 -14.53 1.10 7.74
CA ILE A 94 -13.94 0.91 6.42
C ILE A 94 -13.81 2.24 5.67
N THR A 95 -14.86 3.07 5.67
CA THR A 95 -14.82 4.40 5.03
C THR A 95 -13.72 5.26 5.64
N PHE A 96 -13.61 5.29 6.96
CA PHE A 96 -12.57 6.02 7.67
C PHE A 96 -11.17 5.50 7.32
N GLY A 97 -10.97 4.18 7.34
CA GLY A 97 -9.72 3.56 6.91
C GLY A 97 -9.38 3.87 5.44
N GLY A 98 -10.37 3.90 4.55
CA GLY A 98 -10.22 4.26 3.15
C GLY A 98 -9.78 5.72 2.96
N ILE A 99 -10.30 6.65 3.76
CA ILE A 99 -9.87 8.06 3.77
C ILE A 99 -8.42 8.17 4.24
N LEU A 100 -8.06 7.54 5.37
CA LEU A 100 -6.68 7.54 5.86
C LEU A 100 -5.72 6.91 4.83
N GLY A 101 -6.09 5.77 4.25
CA GLY A 101 -5.33 5.12 3.19
C GLY A 101 -5.16 6.00 1.95
N THR A 102 -6.15 6.82 1.61
CA THR A 102 -6.09 7.80 0.51
C THR A 102 -5.07 8.90 0.80
N ILE A 103 -5.10 9.46 2.00
CA ILE A 103 -4.13 10.49 2.44
C ILE A 103 -2.71 9.92 2.43
N MET A 104 -2.55 8.70 2.95
CA MET A 104 -1.25 8.02 2.97
C MET A 104 -0.75 7.71 1.56
N TRP A 105 -1.59 7.16 0.68
CA TRP A 105 -1.23 6.93 -0.73
C TRP A 105 -0.83 8.23 -1.43
N PHE A 106 -1.57 9.33 -1.20
CA PHE A 106 -1.24 10.64 -1.73
C PHE A 106 0.14 11.10 -1.27
N ASN A 107 0.44 10.96 0.03
CA ASN A 107 1.76 11.26 0.57
C ASN A 107 2.87 10.43 -0.12
N VAL A 108 2.66 9.14 -0.37
CA VAL A 108 3.63 8.30 -1.09
C VAL A 108 3.91 8.82 -2.50
N TRP A 109 2.85 9.11 -3.26
CA TRP A 109 2.97 9.42 -4.69
C TRP A 109 3.42 10.84 -5.00
N PHE A 110 2.96 11.80 -4.20
CA PHE A 110 3.12 13.23 -4.48
C PHE A 110 4.10 13.93 -3.54
N ILE A 111 4.46 13.33 -2.41
CA ILE A 111 5.41 13.94 -1.45
C ILE A 111 6.68 13.09 -1.33
N ILE A 112 6.57 11.82 -0.96
CA ILE A 112 7.75 10.96 -0.74
C ILE A 112 8.48 10.76 -2.06
N TRP A 113 7.81 10.23 -3.09
CA TRP A 113 8.47 9.85 -4.34
C TRP A 113 9.18 11.01 -5.06
N PRO A 114 8.58 12.20 -5.25
CA PRO A 114 9.28 13.33 -5.90
C PRO A 114 10.50 13.83 -5.12
N ASN A 115 10.57 13.52 -3.82
CA ASN A 115 11.66 13.93 -2.93
C ASN A 115 12.73 12.83 -2.71
N GLN A 116 12.73 11.73 -3.48
CA GLN A 116 13.76 10.67 -3.40
C GLN A 116 15.00 10.96 -4.27
N LYS A 117 15.48 12.21 -4.23
CA LYS A 117 16.69 12.62 -4.97
C LYS A 117 17.97 12.10 -4.32
#